data_AF-A0A1Y2FIF1-F1
#
_entry.id   AF-A0A1Y2FIF1-F1
#
_cell.length_a   1.000
_cell.length_b   1.000
_cell.length_c   1.000
_cell.angle_alpha   90.00
_cell.angle_beta   90.00
_cell.angle_gamma   90.00
#
_symmetry.space_group_name_H-M   'P 1'
#
loop_
_entity.id
_entity.type
_entity.pdbx_description
1 polymer ?
#
loop_
_entity_poly.entity_id
_entity_poly.type
_entity_poly.pdbx_seq_one_letter_code
_entity_poly.pdbx_strand_id
1 'polypeptide(L)'
;MSTIQCTIPQFSAGGLEDLQEALSPYGTMVSHHREYYPGLPHPTGKFSFLLSLHAEDKLPPKKMVVNRDNGYFFEEITINITPIPGKKLCYMCHKIGHWREACPVAPLCSSCGQTTAHGPKRCPLKMGRAPVAQKTKPRSGGPKPQVPVSTSATTQQSP
;
A
#
# COMPACT_ATOMS: atom_id res chain seq x y z
N MET A 1 -8.28 13.22 -4.72
CA MET A 1 -8.74 12.43 -3.55
C MET A 1 -8.46 10.97 -3.82
N SER A 2 -7.89 10.25 -2.86
CA SER A 2 -7.48 8.86 -3.03
C SER A 2 -8.47 7.94 -2.35
N THR A 3 -9.05 7.03 -3.12
CA THR A 3 -9.98 6.03 -2.61
C THR A 3 -9.24 4.73 -2.34
N ILE A 4 -9.66 4.01 -1.30
CA ILE A 4 -9.17 2.67 -0.97
C ILE A 4 -10.34 1.72 -0.77
N GLN A 5 -10.12 0.44 -1.05
CA GLN A 5 -11.07 -0.60 -0.69
C GLN A 5 -10.67 -1.21 0.65
N CYS A 6 -11.60 -1.22 1.59
CA CYS A 6 -11.43 -1.80 2.91
C CYS A 6 -12.37 -3.00 3.06
N THR A 7 -11.96 -3.98 3.86
CA THR A 7 -12.76 -5.15 4.18
C THR A 7 -12.60 -5.51 5.64
N ILE A 8 -13.72 -5.65 6.33
CA ILE A 8 -13.82 -6.16 7.70
C ILE A 8 -14.34 -7.60 7.59
N PRO A 9 -13.62 -8.61 8.09
CA PRO A 9 -14.00 -10.01 7.95
C PRO A 9 -15.21 -10.39 8.83
N GLN A 10 -15.32 -9.77 10.00
CA GLN A 10 -16.40 -9.99 10.96
C GLN A 10 -16.87 -8.64 11.47
N PHE A 11 -18.04 -8.21 10.98
CA PHE A 11 -18.68 -6.97 11.36
C PHE A 11 -20.13 -7.27 11.72
N SER A 12 -20.52 -6.97 12.96
CA SER A 12 -21.89 -7.17 13.44
C SER A 12 -22.90 -6.34 12.65
N ALA A 13 -24.16 -6.78 12.60
CA ALA A 13 -25.24 -5.99 12.01
C ALA A 13 -25.54 -4.79 12.93
N GLY A 14 -25.78 -3.60 12.35
CA GLY A 14 -26.29 -2.45 13.11
C GLY A 14 -25.27 -1.51 13.79
N GLY A 15 -24.09 -1.27 13.23
CA GLY A 15 -23.25 -0.13 13.67
C GLY A 15 -22.42 0.46 12.54
N LEU A 16 -23.10 0.67 11.41
CA LEU A 16 -22.53 1.39 10.28
C LEU A 16 -22.18 2.83 10.66
N GLU A 17 -23.06 3.49 11.44
CA GLU A 17 -22.86 4.86 11.91
C GLU A 17 -21.65 4.94 12.84
N ASP A 18 -21.56 4.03 13.81
CA ASP A 18 -20.40 3.88 14.70
C ASP A 18 -19.08 3.70 13.92
N LEU A 19 -19.10 2.82 12.91
CA LEU A 19 -17.95 2.58 12.04
C LEU A 19 -17.59 3.84 11.24
N GLN A 20 -18.59 4.55 10.73
CA GLN A 20 -18.40 5.78 9.97
C GLN A 20 -17.82 6.89 10.85
N GLU A 21 -18.29 7.03 12.09
CA GLU A 21 -17.74 7.95 13.08
C GLU A 21 -16.26 7.63 13.35
N ALA A 22 -15.95 6.35 13.62
CA ALA A 22 -14.59 5.91 13.88
C ALA A 22 -13.65 6.12 12.68
N LEU A 23 -14.18 6.08 11.46
CA LEU A 23 -13.42 6.31 10.22
C LEU A 23 -13.29 7.78 9.83
N SER A 24 -14.11 8.67 10.39
CA SER A 24 -14.13 10.10 10.08
C SER A 24 -12.76 10.81 10.16
N PRO A 25 -11.81 10.44 11.05
CA PRO A 25 -10.48 11.07 11.06
C PRO A 25 -9.63 10.73 9.83
N TYR A 26 -9.92 9.61 9.17
CA TYR A 26 -9.15 9.10 8.03
C TYR A 26 -9.79 9.48 6.69
N GLY A 27 -11.11 9.45 6.61
CA GLY A 27 -11.82 9.72 5.39
C GLY A 27 -13.33 9.55 5.48
N THR A 28 -13.98 9.67 4.33
CA THR A 28 -15.43 9.52 4.18
C THR A 28 -15.75 8.20 3.48
N MET A 29 -16.66 7.41 4.06
CA MET A 29 -17.12 6.17 3.43
C MET A 29 -18.05 6.51 2.26
N VAL A 30 -17.68 6.09 1.05
CA VAL A 30 -18.41 6.42 -0.20
C VAL A 30 -19.43 5.36 -0.55
N SER A 31 -19.08 4.10 -0.33
CA SER A 31 -19.92 2.95 -0.67
C SER A 31 -19.58 1.81 0.27
N HIS A 32 -20.56 0.98 0.58
CA HIS A 32 -20.38 -0.21 1.39
C HIS A 32 -21.23 -1.36 0.86
N HIS A 33 -20.78 -2.57 1.13
CA HIS A 33 -21.40 -3.81 0.72
C HIS A 33 -21.19 -4.86 1.80
N ARG A 34 -22.30 -5.38 2.33
CA ARG A 34 -22.29 -6.53 3.23
C ARG A 34 -22.54 -7.79 2.42
N GLU A 35 -21.69 -8.79 2.59
CA GLU A 35 -21.79 -10.03 1.84
C GLU A 35 -22.79 -10.99 2.51
N TYR A 36 -23.71 -11.52 1.71
CA TYR A 36 -24.74 -12.47 2.12
C TYR A 36 -24.55 -13.77 1.34
N TYR A 37 -24.48 -14.90 2.05
CA TYR A 37 -24.56 -16.20 1.38
C TYR A 37 -26.03 -16.57 1.16
N PRO A 38 -26.42 -16.98 -0.05
CA PRO A 38 -27.76 -17.48 -0.29
C PRO A 38 -28.02 -18.71 0.58
N GLY A 39 -29.13 -18.69 1.33
CA GLY A 39 -29.55 -19.79 2.20
C GLY A 39 -29.15 -19.67 3.68
N LEU A 40 -28.39 -18.65 4.08
CA LEU A 40 -28.11 -18.38 5.50
C LEU A 40 -28.91 -17.15 5.99
N PRO A 41 -29.58 -17.24 7.16
CA PRO A 41 -30.42 -16.16 7.70
C PRO A 41 -29.61 -14.97 8.22
N HIS A 42 -28.29 -15.11 8.34
CA HIS A 42 -27.41 -14.07 8.85
C HIS A 42 -26.32 -13.71 7.83
N PRO A 43 -25.99 -12.42 7.71
CA PRO A 43 -24.88 -11.98 6.87
C PRO A 43 -23.59 -12.66 7.33
N THR A 44 -22.68 -12.87 6.39
CA THR A 44 -21.42 -13.62 6.57
C THR A 44 -20.43 -12.94 7.52
N GLY A 45 -20.80 -11.80 8.10
CA GLY A 45 -19.92 -10.90 8.83
C GLY A 45 -18.98 -10.10 7.93
N LYS A 46 -18.78 -10.50 6.66
CA LYS A 46 -17.87 -9.82 5.75
C LYS A 46 -18.50 -8.53 5.24
N PHE A 47 -17.83 -7.43 5.53
CA PHE A 47 -18.26 -6.07 5.22
C PHE A 47 -17.16 -5.37 4.42
N SER A 48 -17.45 -5.03 3.18
CA SER A 48 -16.52 -4.35 2.27
C SER A 48 -16.98 -2.92 2.05
N PHE A 49 -16.07 -1.96 1.98
CA PHE A 49 -16.41 -0.57 1.73
C PHE A 49 -15.31 0.19 1.00
N LEU A 50 -15.71 1.27 0.33
CA LEU A 50 -14.81 2.24 -0.29
C LEU A 50 -14.66 3.45 0.64
N LEU A 51 -13.43 3.75 1.01
CA LEU A 51 -13.10 4.91 1.85
C LEU A 51 -12.36 5.95 1.00
N SER A 52 -12.93 7.15 0.89
CA SER A 52 -12.26 8.32 0.31
C SER A 52 -11.43 9.00 1.38
N LEU A 53 -10.11 8.94 1.26
CA LEU A 53 -9.20 9.46 2.27
C LEU A 53 -9.11 10.98 2.21
N HIS A 54 -9.06 11.61 3.39
CA HIS A 54 -8.76 13.04 3.50
C HIS A 54 -7.32 13.36 3.11
N ALA A 55 -6.38 12.46 3.42
CA ALA A 55 -4.98 12.56 3.04
C ALA A 55 -4.41 11.17 2.69
N GLU A 56 -3.51 11.09 1.72
CA GLU A 56 -2.95 9.80 1.27
C GLU A 56 -2.13 9.09 2.35
N ASP A 57 -1.57 9.85 3.29
CA ASP A 57 -0.79 9.35 4.43
C ASP A 57 -1.63 8.91 5.63
N LYS A 58 -2.91 9.29 5.69
CA LYS A 58 -3.80 9.05 6.84
C LYS A 58 -4.69 7.84 6.59
N LEU A 59 -4.08 6.67 6.67
CA LEU A 59 -4.80 5.40 6.49
C LEU A 59 -5.35 4.90 7.82
N PRO A 60 -6.55 4.27 7.80
CA PRO A 60 -7.06 3.64 9.00
C PRO A 60 -6.11 2.51 9.44
N PRO A 61 -5.89 2.36 10.76
CA PRO A 61 -5.03 1.30 11.27
C PRO A 61 -5.67 -0.07 10.98
N LYS A 62 -4.83 -1.11 10.90
CA LYS A 62 -5.28 -2.49 10.67
C LYS A 62 -6.24 -2.98 11.77
N LYS A 63 -6.06 -2.50 12.99
CA LYS A 63 -6.94 -2.77 14.13
C LYS A 63 -7.43 -1.43 14.66
N MET A 64 -8.73 -1.30 14.85
CA MET A 64 -9.31 -0.11 15.47
C MET A 64 -10.47 -0.49 16.37
N VAL A 65 -10.71 0.35 17.37
CA VAL A 65 -11.83 0.21 18.28
C VAL A 65 -12.98 1.04 17.72
N VAL A 66 -14.16 0.43 17.64
CA VAL A 66 -15.41 1.09 17.29
C VAL A 66 -16.31 1.09 18.52
N ASN A 67 -16.84 2.26 18.84
CA ASN A 67 -17.76 2.44 19.95
C ASN A 67 -19.15 2.01 19.48
N ARG A 68 -19.70 0.96 20.06
CA ARG A 68 -21.07 0.51 19.81
C ARG A 68 -22.01 1.02 20.88
N ASP A 69 -23.27 1.16 20.50
CA ASP A 69 -24.36 1.51 21.41
C ASP A 69 -24.03 2.80 22.20
N ASN A 70 -23.68 3.90 21.52
CA ASN A 70 -23.34 5.18 22.18
C ASN A 70 -22.24 5.09 23.26
N GLY A 71 -21.31 4.13 23.14
CA GLY A 71 -20.18 3.96 24.05
C GLY A 71 -20.39 2.97 25.20
N TYR A 72 -21.48 2.20 25.20
CA TYR A 72 -21.67 1.10 26.16
C TYR A 72 -20.80 -0.13 25.85
N PHE A 73 -20.38 -0.31 24.59
CA PHE A 73 -19.55 -1.44 24.17
C PHE A 73 -18.44 -0.99 23.22
N PHE A 74 -17.25 -1.58 23.38
CA PHE A 74 -16.09 -1.30 22.52
C PHE A 74 -15.74 -2.56 21.74
N GLU A 75 -15.86 -2.52 20.41
CA GLU A 75 -15.52 -3.64 19.54
C GLU A 75 -14.17 -3.39 18.86
N GLU A 76 -13.20 -4.29 19.04
CA GLU A 76 -11.96 -4.26 18.22
C GLU A 76 -12.24 -4.91 16.86
N ILE A 77 -12.30 -4.09 15.82
CA ILE A 77 -12.46 -4.56 14.44
C ILE A 77 -11.10 -4.62 13.73
N THR A 78 -10.95 -5.59 12.82
CA THR A 78 -9.79 -5.70 11.95
C THR A 78 -10.15 -5.23 10.54
N ILE A 79 -9.46 -4.21 10.04
CA ILE A 79 -9.60 -3.67 8.70
C ILE A 79 -8.48 -4.19 7.80
N ASN A 80 -8.88 -4.83 6.70
CA ASN A 80 -7.97 -5.21 5.62
C ASN A 80 -8.08 -4.19 4.49
N ILE A 81 -7.00 -3.44 4.26
CA ILE A 81 -6.90 -2.49 3.15
C ILE A 81 -6.42 -3.24 1.91
N THR A 82 -7.26 -3.22 0.88
CA THR A 82 -6.91 -3.66 -0.47
C THR A 82 -6.62 -2.40 -1.30
N PRO A 83 -5.36 -2.15 -1.70
CA PRO A 83 -5.06 -1.01 -2.53
C PRO A 83 -5.72 -1.17 -3.90
N ILE A 84 -6.23 -0.06 -4.46
CA ILE A 84 -6.72 -0.01 -5.84
C ILE A 84 -5.58 -0.42 -6.80
N PRO A 85 -5.87 -1.13 -7.91
CA PRO A 85 -4.86 -1.48 -8.90
C PRO A 85 -3.94 -0.31 -9.25
N GLY A 86 -2.62 -0.52 -9.16
CA GLY A 86 -1.61 0.49 -9.43
C GLY A 86 -1.05 1.21 -8.19
N LYS A 87 -1.68 1.09 -7.02
CA LYS A 87 -1.14 1.63 -5.76
C LYS A 87 -0.46 0.54 -4.93
N LYS A 88 0.73 0.83 -4.41
CA LYS A 88 1.51 -0.09 -3.55
C LYS A 88 1.17 0.18 -2.09
N LEU A 89 0.83 -0.84 -1.30
CA LEU A 89 0.64 -0.72 0.15
C LEU A 89 1.87 -1.27 0.87
N CYS A 90 2.48 -0.44 1.71
CA CYS A 90 3.60 -0.87 2.53
C CYS A 90 3.11 -1.62 3.76
N TYR A 91 3.43 -2.92 3.88
CA TYR A 91 3.06 -3.73 5.05
C TYR A 91 3.75 -3.32 6.36
N MET A 92 4.76 -2.44 6.32
CA MET A 92 5.51 -2.03 7.52
C MET A 92 4.90 -0.77 8.16
N CYS A 93 4.77 0.30 7.37
CA CYS A 93 4.21 1.57 7.86
C CYS A 93 2.73 1.75 7.53
N HIS A 94 2.12 0.78 6.83
CA HIS A 94 0.75 0.82 6.34
C HIS A 94 0.42 2.04 5.46
N LYS A 95 1.44 2.68 4.86
CA LYS A 95 1.26 3.78 3.90
C LYS A 95 1.16 3.31 2.46
N ILE A 96 0.47 4.10 1.63
CA ILE A 96 0.35 3.86 0.20
C ILE A 96 1.47 4.57 -0.56
N GLY A 97 1.86 4.05 -1.73
CA GLY A 97 2.80 4.66 -2.67
C GLY A 97 4.14 3.91 -2.78
N HIS A 98 4.48 3.06 -1.82
CA HIS A 98 5.74 2.32 -1.80
C HIS A 98 5.58 0.88 -1.30
N TRP A 99 6.51 0.02 -1.72
CA TRP A 99 6.71 -1.28 -1.08
C TRP A 99 7.61 -1.12 0.14
N ARG A 100 7.63 -2.12 1.02
CA ARG A 100 8.53 -2.16 2.19
C ARG A 100 9.98 -1.84 1.85
N GLU A 101 10.44 -2.27 0.67
CA GLU A 101 11.81 -2.06 0.16
C GLU A 101 12.20 -0.57 0.05
N ALA A 102 11.22 0.29 -0.22
CA ALA A 102 11.39 1.75 -0.34
C ALA A 102 10.78 2.51 0.84
N CYS A 103 10.52 1.81 1.95
CA CYS A 103 9.89 2.42 3.13
C CYS A 103 10.95 3.14 3.99
N PRO A 104 10.78 4.44 4.28
CA PRO A 104 11.78 5.23 5.01
C PRO A 104 11.94 4.83 6.48
N VAL A 105 10.94 4.14 7.04
CA VAL A 105 10.93 3.67 8.44
C VAL A 105 11.19 2.17 8.56
N ALA A 106 11.31 1.43 7.45
CA ALA A 106 11.53 0.00 7.53
C ALA A 106 12.98 -0.29 7.96
N PRO A 107 13.18 -1.06 9.04
CA PRO A 107 14.52 -1.44 9.46
C PRO A 107 15.13 -2.40 8.44
N LEU A 108 16.45 -2.33 8.30
CA LEU A 108 17.24 -3.33 7.58
C LEU A 108 17.03 -4.70 8.24
N CYS A 109 17.05 -5.75 7.43
CA CYS A 109 16.92 -7.11 7.92
C CYS A 109 18.07 -7.43 8.88
N SER A 110 17.76 -7.69 10.16
CA SER A 110 18.76 -7.98 11.20
C SER A 110 19.62 -9.22 10.94
N SER A 111 19.26 -10.05 9.96
CA SER A 111 20.00 -11.26 9.60
C SER A 111 21.01 -11.06 8.46
N CYS A 112 20.80 -10.10 7.57
CA CYS A 112 21.72 -9.83 6.47
C CYS A 112 22.28 -8.40 6.44
N GLY A 113 21.58 -7.45 7.06
CA GLY A 113 21.96 -6.03 7.08
C GLY A 113 21.84 -5.32 5.73
N GLN A 114 21.46 -6.00 4.64
CA GLN A 114 21.59 -5.48 3.28
C GLN A 114 20.33 -4.83 2.72
N THR A 115 19.14 -5.20 3.19
CA THR A 115 17.89 -4.75 2.58
C THR A 115 16.74 -4.65 3.58
N THR A 116 15.81 -3.75 3.30
CA THR A 116 14.54 -3.56 4.02
C THR A 116 13.40 -4.41 3.45
N ALA A 117 13.61 -5.05 2.28
CA ALA A 117 12.57 -5.75 1.53
C ALA A 117 11.91 -6.91 2.27
N HIS A 118 12.67 -7.59 3.14
CA HIS A 118 12.19 -8.73 3.90
C HIS A 118 12.49 -8.56 5.40
N GLY A 119 11.69 -9.22 6.23
CA GLY A 119 11.98 -9.34 7.66
C GLY A 119 12.95 -10.48 7.95
N PRO A 120 13.55 -10.54 9.15
CA PRO A 120 14.54 -11.55 9.54
C PRO A 120 14.02 -12.99 9.39
N LYS A 121 12.72 -13.23 9.61
CA LYS A 121 12.07 -14.54 9.45
C LYS A 121 12.00 -15.02 7.99
N ARG A 122 12.06 -14.12 7.01
CA ARG A 122 12.02 -14.43 5.57
C ARG A 122 13.32 -14.06 4.88
N CYS A 123 14.43 -14.06 5.61
CA CYS A 123 15.74 -13.77 5.03
C CYS A 123 16.16 -14.89 4.05
N PRO A 124 16.41 -14.59 2.77
CA PRO A 124 16.79 -15.60 1.78
C PRO A 124 18.11 -16.29 2.15
N LEU A 125 19.06 -15.54 2.73
CA LEU A 125 20.34 -16.07 3.22
C LEU A 125 20.18 -17.07 4.37
N LYS A 126 19.13 -16.94 5.20
CA LYS A 126 18.83 -17.92 6.26
C LYS A 126 18.00 -19.10 5.75
N MET A 127 17.17 -18.89 4.73
CA MET A 127 16.29 -19.90 4.17
C MET A 127 17.03 -20.81 3.16
N GLY A 128 18.35 -20.66 2.98
CA GLY A 128 19.10 -21.40 1.95
C GLY A 128 18.64 -21.12 0.52
N ARG A 129 17.82 -20.09 0.31
CA ARG A 129 17.39 -19.66 -1.01
C ARG A 129 18.39 -18.62 -1.47
N ALA A 130 19.18 -18.96 -2.49
CA ALA A 130 20.08 -18.02 -3.16
C ALA A 130 19.34 -16.68 -3.41
N PRO A 131 20.00 -15.53 -3.21
CA PRO A 131 19.36 -14.24 -3.45
C PRO A 131 18.86 -14.24 -4.90
N VAL A 132 17.55 -14.07 -5.10
CA VAL A 132 17.04 -13.60 -6.37
C VAL A 132 17.70 -12.24 -6.56
N ALA A 133 18.72 -12.21 -7.43
CA ALA A 133 19.26 -10.98 -7.96
C ALA A 133 18.04 -10.17 -8.42
N GLN A 134 17.80 -9.06 -7.74
CA GLN A 134 16.90 -8.04 -8.27
C GLN A 134 17.39 -7.79 -9.69
N LYS A 135 16.58 -8.14 -10.70
CA LYS A 135 16.80 -7.68 -12.06
C LYS A 135 16.70 -6.16 -12.01
N THR A 136 17.82 -5.52 -11.70
CA THR A 136 18.07 -4.13 -12.06
C THR A 136 17.93 -4.11 -13.58
N LYS A 137 16.84 -3.53 -14.07
CA LYS A 137 16.83 -3.05 -15.45
C LYS A 137 18.07 -2.14 -15.57
N PRO A 138 18.99 -2.36 -16.51
CA PRO A 138 20.07 -1.42 -16.73
C PRO A 138 19.45 -0.10 -17.17
N ARG A 139 19.60 0.94 -16.36
CA ARG A 139 19.37 2.30 -16.79
C ARG A 139 20.65 2.73 -17.50
N SER A 140 20.69 2.50 -18.81
CA SER A 140 21.77 2.92 -19.68
C SER A 140 21.96 4.45 -19.61
N GLY A 141 23.20 4.89 -19.47
CA GLY A 141 23.66 6.19 -19.96
C GLY A 141 23.63 7.35 -18.97
N GLY A 142 24.64 7.42 -18.09
CA GLY A 142 25.18 8.68 -17.58
C GLY A 142 26.11 9.35 -18.61
N PRO A 143 26.56 10.60 -18.35
CA PRO A 143 26.47 11.74 -19.26
C PRO A 143 27.73 11.96 -20.12
N LYS A 144 27.59 12.68 -21.24
CA LYS A 144 28.74 13.25 -21.96
C LYS A 144 28.62 14.78 -22.06
N PRO A 145 29.69 15.54 -21.81
CA PRO A 145 29.67 17.01 -21.81
C PRO A 145 29.61 17.54 -23.24
N GLN A 146 28.85 18.61 -23.47
CA GLN A 146 28.88 19.38 -24.72
C GLN A 146 29.53 20.74 -24.45
N VAL A 147 30.64 21.01 -25.15
CA VAL A 147 31.13 22.35 -25.47
C VAL A 147 31.73 22.32 -26.89
N PRO A 148 31.74 23.46 -27.60
CA PRO A 148 31.31 23.55 -29.00
C PRO A 148 32.50 23.65 -29.97
N VAL A 149 32.29 23.28 -31.24
CA VAL A 149 33.19 23.67 -32.33
C VAL A 149 32.40 24.04 -33.58
N SER A 150 32.84 25.15 -34.15
CA SER A 150 32.29 25.95 -35.22
C SER A 150 32.42 25.35 -36.62
N THR A 151 31.43 25.70 -37.43
CA THR A 151 31.36 25.94 -38.89
C THR A 151 32.62 25.91 -39.77
N SER A 152 32.50 25.24 -40.94
CA SER A 152 32.70 25.74 -42.33
C SER A 152 33.73 25.03 -43.26
N ALA A 153 33.31 24.97 -44.54
CA ALA A 153 34.02 24.76 -45.83
C ALA A 153 34.39 23.31 -46.22
N THR A 154 33.74 22.68 -47.22
CA THR A 154 33.79 22.88 -48.70
C THR A 154 35.14 22.50 -49.31
N THR A 155 35.17 21.39 -50.07
CA THR A 155 35.90 21.22 -51.35
C THR A 155 35.49 19.87 -51.98
N GLN A 156 34.83 19.93 -53.14
CA GLN A 156 34.74 18.82 -54.11
C GLN A 156 35.61 19.17 -55.31
N GLN A 157 36.52 18.27 -55.69
CA GLN A 157 37.25 18.22 -56.96
C GLN A 157 37.81 16.78 -57.04
N SER A 158 37.48 15.95 -58.01
CA SER A 158 37.95 15.89 -59.42
C SER A 158 37.53 14.48 -59.95
N PRO A 159 37.85 14.06 -61.19
CA PRO A 159 38.36 14.75 -62.37
C PRO A 159 37.35 14.87 -63.53
#